data_AF-A0A8S3D4C4-F1
#
_entry.id   AF-A0A8S3D4C4-F1
#
_cell.length_a   1.000
_cell.length_b   1.000
_cell.length_c   1.000
_cell.angle_alpha   90.00
_cell.angle_beta   90.00
_cell.angle_gamma   90.00
#
_symmetry.space_group_name_H-M   'P 1'
#
loop_
_entity.id
_entity.type
_entity.pdbx_description
1 polymer ?
#
loop_
_entity_poly.entity_id
_entity_poly.type
_entity_poly.pdbx_seq_one_letter_code
_entity_poly.pdbx_strand_id
1 'polypeptide(L)'
;MFVGVVVENFHICRAEQEREEKARHTAKRVKKLERKRRRTREVPYYAHFSPWRRRLHNLCNSKYFDLIIAAAIGLNVITMSLEFYLMPPALGMTLDYCNYVFTSVFIIEIISKIIALGPFRYFKDKWNRLDSVIVVLSIAGIVLEKMNNGHILPINPTLIRAMRVLRIARGSRNFL
;
A
#
# COMPACT_ATOMS: atom_id res chain seq x y z
N MET A 1 -52.14 -28.31 -32.39
CA MET A 1 -51.71 -26.95 -32.78
C MET A 1 -51.21 -26.12 -31.60
N PHE A 2 -51.89 -26.13 -30.44
CA PHE A 2 -51.53 -25.28 -29.29
C PHE A 2 -50.16 -25.56 -28.64
N VAL A 3 -49.73 -26.82 -28.52
CA VAL A 3 -48.45 -27.16 -27.88
C VAL A 3 -47.24 -26.62 -28.64
N GLY A 4 -47.29 -26.61 -29.99
CA GLY A 4 -46.21 -26.09 -30.83
C GLY A 4 -45.98 -24.58 -30.62
N VAL A 5 -47.07 -23.81 -30.56
CA VAL A 5 -47.02 -22.36 -30.34
C VAL A 5 -46.45 -22.02 -28.96
N VAL A 6 -46.76 -22.80 -27.93
CA VAL A 6 -46.23 -22.58 -26.57
C VAL A 6 -44.73 -22.91 -26.49
N VAL A 7 -44.27 -23.99 -27.12
CA VAL A 7 -42.85 -24.35 -27.15
C VAL A 7 -42.03 -23.32 -27.93
N GLU A 8 -42.55 -22.83 -29.06
CA GLU A 8 -41.91 -21.78 -29.84
C GLU A 8 -41.81 -20.47 -29.05
N ASN A 9 -42.88 -20.09 -28.35
CA ASN A 9 -42.88 -18.89 -27.50
C ASN A 9 -41.93 -19.04 -26.29
N PHE A 10 -41.79 -20.25 -25.73
CA PHE A 10 -40.84 -20.53 -24.66
C PHE A 10 -39.38 -20.42 -25.15
N HIS A 11 -39.10 -20.88 -26.37
CA HIS A 11 -37.78 -20.77 -26.99
C HIS A 11 -37.42 -19.32 -27.30
N ILE A 12 -38.39 -18.52 -27.77
CA ILE A 12 -38.23 -17.07 -27.97
C ILE A 12 -37.92 -16.38 -26.65
N CYS A 13 -38.69 -16.67 -25.59
CA CYS A 13 -38.51 -16.05 -24.28
C CYS A 13 -37.16 -16.43 -23.65
N ARG A 14 -36.77 -17.70 -23.75
CA ARG A 14 -35.44 -18.16 -23.29
C ARG A 14 -34.30 -17.51 -24.07
N ALA A 15 -34.44 -17.35 -25.39
CA ALA A 15 -33.43 -16.70 -26.22
C ALA A 15 -33.29 -15.19 -25.91
N GLU A 16 -34.40 -14.51 -25.59
CA GLU A 16 -34.38 -13.12 -25.11
C GLU A 16 -33.69 -13.00 -23.76
N GLN A 17 -34.00 -13.90 -22.81
CA GLN A 17 -33.41 -13.89 -21.48
C GLN A 17 -31.89 -14.13 -21.52
N GLU A 18 -31.43 -15.07 -22.35
CA GLU A 18 -29.99 -15.31 -22.57
C GLU A 18 -29.30 -14.10 -23.23
N ARG A 19 -30.00 -13.38 -24.13
CA ARG A 19 -29.47 -12.15 -24.76
C ARG A 19 -29.39 -11.00 -23.75
N GLU A 20 -30.41 -10.81 -22.91
CA GLU A 20 -30.42 -9.80 -21.86
C GLU A 20 -29.35 -10.04 -20.80
N GLU A 21 -29.15 -11.29 -20.37
CA GLU A 21 -28.08 -11.64 -19.44
C GLU A 21 -26.71 -11.37 -20.05
N LYS A 22 -26.46 -11.82 -21.28
CA LYS A 22 -25.20 -11.54 -21.99
C LYS A 22 -24.99 -10.03 -22.13
N ALA A 23 -26.03 -9.26 -22.46
CA ALA A 23 -25.98 -7.80 -22.54
C ALA A 23 -25.68 -7.13 -21.19
N ARG A 24 -26.24 -7.63 -20.07
CA ARG A 24 -25.93 -7.15 -18.72
C ARG A 24 -24.47 -7.42 -18.34
N HIS A 25 -23.96 -8.60 -18.66
CA HIS A 25 -22.56 -8.96 -18.36
C HIS A 25 -21.56 -8.14 -19.17
N THR A 26 -21.81 -7.94 -20.47
CA THR A 26 -20.97 -7.09 -21.32
C THR A 26 -21.05 -5.63 -20.86
N ALA A 27 -22.23 -5.10 -20.53
CA ALA A 27 -22.41 -3.74 -20.02
C ALA A 27 -21.66 -3.51 -18.70
N LYS A 28 -21.65 -4.49 -17.77
CA LYS A 28 -20.85 -4.42 -16.54
C LYS A 28 -19.35 -4.36 -16.83
N ARG A 29 -18.85 -5.17 -17.78
CA ARG A 29 -17.43 -5.16 -18.18
C ARG A 29 -17.04 -3.84 -18.84
N VAL A 30 -17.87 -3.31 -19.72
CA VAL A 30 -17.66 -2.01 -20.37
C VAL A 30 -17.65 -0.89 -19.33
N LYS A 31 -18.62 -0.82 -18.41
CA LYS A 31 -18.62 0.18 -17.32
C LYS A 31 -17.38 0.10 -16.43
N LYS A 32 -16.87 -1.12 -16.15
CA LYS A 32 -15.66 -1.32 -15.34
C LYS A 32 -14.41 -0.86 -16.10
N LEU A 33 -14.33 -1.15 -17.40
CA LEU A 33 -13.27 -0.68 -18.29
C LEU A 33 -13.32 0.83 -18.49
N GLU A 34 -14.51 1.43 -18.60
CA GLU A 34 -14.70 2.89 -18.68
C GLU A 34 -14.31 3.59 -17.39
N ARG A 35 -14.64 3.03 -16.22
CA ARG A 35 -14.16 3.54 -14.92
C ARG A 35 -12.64 3.44 -14.82
N LYS A 36 -12.05 2.35 -15.31
CA LYS A 36 -10.58 2.17 -15.37
C LYS A 36 -9.96 3.17 -16.34
N ARG A 37 -10.51 3.33 -17.56
CA ARG A 37 -10.10 4.33 -18.56
C ARG A 37 -10.25 5.75 -18.04
N ARG A 38 -11.32 6.10 -17.32
CA ARG A 38 -11.48 7.43 -16.71
C ARG A 38 -10.42 7.70 -15.65
N ARG A 39 -10.06 6.71 -14.82
CA ARG A 39 -8.92 6.80 -13.88
C ARG A 39 -7.58 6.95 -14.61
N THR A 40 -7.38 6.27 -15.73
CA THR A 40 -6.14 6.35 -16.53
C THR A 40 -6.08 7.60 -17.41
N ARG A 41 -7.23 8.22 -17.73
CA ARG A 41 -7.38 9.43 -18.56
C ARG A 41 -7.35 10.72 -17.75
N GLU A 42 -7.34 10.65 -16.41
CA GLU A 42 -6.82 11.75 -15.60
C GLU A 42 -5.34 11.91 -15.96
N VAL A 43 -5.05 12.87 -16.83
CA VAL A 43 -3.68 13.28 -17.15
C VAL A 43 -2.92 13.45 -15.84
N PRO A 44 -1.78 12.77 -15.65
CA PRO A 44 -0.96 12.99 -14.46
C PRO A 44 -0.60 14.48 -14.49
N TYR A 45 -1.11 15.25 -13.52
CA TYR A 45 -0.94 16.70 -13.41
C TYR A 45 0.55 17.13 -13.32
N TYR A 46 1.48 16.17 -13.27
CA TYR A 46 2.91 16.28 -13.52
C TYR A 46 3.34 16.70 -14.94
N ALA A 47 2.39 17.09 -15.80
CA ALA A 47 2.70 17.68 -17.10
C ALA A 47 3.41 19.05 -16.99
N HIS A 48 3.23 19.77 -15.88
CA HIS A 48 3.57 21.19 -15.78
C HIS A 48 4.68 21.58 -14.76
N PHE A 49 5.48 20.65 -14.19
CA PHE A 49 6.54 21.05 -13.24
C PHE A 49 7.93 20.46 -13.54
N SER A 50 8.94 21.30 -13.24
CA SER A 50 10.40 21.21 -13.49
C SER A 50 11.00 19.80 -13.69
N PRO A 51 11.91 19.62 -14.67
CA PRO A 51 12.51 18.32 -15.04
C PRO A 51 13.19 17.58 -13.87
N TRP A 52 13.66 18.28 -12.85
CA TRP A 52 14.22 17.66 -11.64
C TRP A 52 13.20 16.89 -10.81
N ARG A 53 11.97 17.40 -10.70
CA ARG A 53 10.86 16.75 -9.99
C ARG A 53 10.38 15.49 -10.70
N ARG A 54 10.53 15.44 -12.04
CA ARG A 54 10.19 14.26 -12.87
C ARG A 54 11.22 13.14 -12.74
N ARG A 55 12.51 13.47 -12.61
CA ARG A 55 13.57 12.48 -12.33
C ARG A 55 13.46 11.89 -10.93
N LEU A 56 13.21 12.72 -9.92
CA LEU A 56 12.91 12.25 -8.55
C LEU A 56 11.65 11.38 -8.51
N HIS A 57 10.61 11.75 -9.26
CA HIS A 57 9.40 10.94 -9.37
C HIS A 57 9.68 9.57 -10.02
N ASN A 58 10.47 9.51 -11.09
CA ASN A 58 10.84 8.24 -11.73
C ASN A 58 11.74 7.36 -10.85
N LEU A 59 12.62 7.96 -10.06
CA LEU A 59 13.51 7.23 -9.15
C LEU A 59 12.71 6.65 -7.95
N CYS A 60 11.84 7.47 -7.34
CA CYS A 60 10.99 7.07 -6.22
C CYS A 60 9.84 6.12 -6.62
N ASN A 61 9.36 6.17 -7.87
CA ASN A 61 8.29 5.29 -8.35
C ASN A 61 8.84 4.01 -9.03
N SER A 62 10.14 3.75 -8.90
CA SER A 62 10.72 2.53 -9.44
C SER A 62 10.36 1.33 -8.55
N LYS A 63 9.96 0.23 -9.19
CA LYS A 63 9.64 -1.04 -8.51
C LYS A 63 10.81 -1.57 -7.66
N TYR A 64 12.04 -1.18 -8.01
CA TYR A 64 13.24 -1.56 -7.27
C TYR A 64 13.34 -0.86 -5.91
N PHE A 65 12.95 0.41 -5.82
CA PHE A 65 12.99 1.14 -4.55
C PHE A 65 11.98 0.55 -3.55
N ASP A 66 10.79 0.25 -4.04
CA ASP A 66 9.74 -0.44 -3.30
C ASP A 66 10.15 -1.86 -2.87
N LEU A 67 10.88 -2.59 -3.73
CA LEU A 67 11.43 -3.91 -3.41
C LEU A 67 12.50 -3.82 -2.31
N ILE A 68 13.39 -2.83 -2.38
CA ILE A 68 14.41 -2.56 -1.35
C ILE A 68 13.74 -2.25 -0.01
N ILE A 69 12.69 -1.43 -0.02
CA ILE A 69 11.89 -1.11 1.17
C ILE A 69 11.21 -2.36 1.74
N ALA A 70 10.62 -3.20 0.89
CA ALA A 70 9.98 -4.44 1.32
C ALA A 70 11.00 -5.44 1.88
N ALA A 71 12.17 -5.57 1.26
CA ALA A 71 13.27 -6.41 1.72
C ALA A 71 13.83 -5.91 3.06
N ALA A 72 13.96 -4.58 3.23
CA ALA A 72 14.35 -3.94 4.47
C ALA A 72 13.36 -4.23 5.63
N ILE A 73 12.05 -4.11 5.37
CA ILE A 73 11.01 -4.48 6.36
C ILE A 73 11.11 -5.97 6.69
N GLY A 74 11.20 -6.83 5.68
CA GLY A 74 11.28 -8.28 5.85
C GLY A 74 12.49 -8.69 6.67
N LEU A 75 13.67 -8.16 6.35
CA LEU A 75 14.90 -8.41 7.09
C LEU A 75 14.78 -7.94 8.55
N ASN A 76 14.20 -6.77 8.78
CA ASN A 76 13.98 -6.23 10.13
C ASN A 76 13.01 -7.08 10.97
N VAL A 77 11.95 -7.59 10.35
CA VAL A 77 10.99 -8.49 11.00
C VAL A 77 11.66 -9.84 11.31
N ILE A 78 12.49 -10.35 10.41
CA ILE A 78 13.26 -11.58 10.65
C ILE A 78 14.24 -11.37 11.80
N THR A 79 15.02 -10.27 11.82
CA THR A 79 15.96 -10.01 12.93
C THR A 79 15.26 -9.88 14.28
N MET A 80 14.04 -9.31 14.30
CA MET A 80 13.23 -9.20 15.51
C MET A 80 12.52 -10.50 15.90
N SER A 81 12.25 -11.38 14.94
CA SER A 81 11.70 -12.72 15.20
C SER A 81 12.79 -13.69 15.68
N LEU A 82 14.05 -13.42 15.31
CA LEU A 82 15.24 -14.15 15.72
C LEU A 82 15.82 -13.67 17.05
N GLU A 83 15.22 -12.66 17.71
CA GLU A 83 15.50 -12.33 19.11
C GLU A 83 15.09 -13.52 20.01
N PHE A 84 15.93 -14.54 20.06
CA PHE A 84 15.92 -15.54 21.11
C PHE A 84 16.50 -14.93 22.38
N TYR A 85 16.03 -15.41 23.54
CA TYR A 85 16.02 -14.76 24.85
C TYR A 85 17.39 -14.42 25.50
N LEU A 86 18.51 -14.37 24.78
CA LEU A 86 19.86 -14.04 25.27
C LEU A 86 20.74 -13.45 24.16
N MET A 87 20.51 -12.19 23.77
CA MET A 87 21.27 -11.57 22.68
C MET A 87 22.47 -10.73 23.18
N PRO A 88 23.69 -10.92 22.64
CA PRO A 88 24.83 -10.07 22.99
C PRO A 88 24.56 -8.61 22.59
N PRO A 89 25.04 -7.64 23.39
CA PRO A 89 24.71 -6.21 23.23
C PRO A 89 25.11 -5.63 21.87
N ALA A 90 26.10 -6.22 21.19
CA ALA A 90 26.50 -5.84 19.83
C ALA A 90 25.40 -6.08 18.78
N LEU A 91 24.63 -7.16 18.92
CA LEU A 91 23.56 -7.47 17.97
C LEU A 91 22.38 -6.51 18.15
N GLY A 92 21.99 -6.21 19.40
CA GLY A 92 20.91 -5.23 19.68
C GLY A 92 21.20 -3.85 19.10
N MET A 93 22.43 -3.35 19.30
CA MET A 93 22.84 -2.05 18.77
C MET A 93 22.83 -2.01 17.22
N THR A 94 23.21 -3.12 16.58
CA THR A 94 23.16 -3.25 15.11
C THR A 94 21.71 -3.22 14.61
N LEU A 95 20.80 -3.92 15.29
CA LEU A 95 19.38 -3.95 14.94
C LEU A 95 18.73 -2.56 15.10
N ASP A 96 19.06 -1.82 16.15
CA ASP A 96 18.58 -0.45 16.37
C ASP A 96 19.07 0.50 15.28
N TYR A 97 20.34 0.39 14.90
CA TYR A 97 20.90 1.22 13.82
C TYR A 97 20.23 0.91 12.48
N CYS A 98 20.01 -0.37 12.17
CA CYS A 98 19.25 -0.79 10.99
C CYS A 98 17.82 -0.23 11.01
N ASN A 99 17.11 -0.31 12.14
CA ASN A 99 15.76 0.27 12.32
C ASN A 99 15.71 1.78 12.00
N TYR A 100 16.73 2.51 12.45
CA TYR A 100 16.84 3.95 12.22
C TYR A 100 17.09 4.28 10.74
N VAL A 101 18.01 3.54 10.10
CA VAL A 101 18.29 3.67 8.66
C VAL A 101 17.02 3.40 7.84
N PHE A 102 16.28 2.33 8.15
CA PHE A 102 15.04 2.02 7.45
C PHE A 102 13.98 3.11 7.62
N THR A 103 13.77 3.61 8.85
CA THR A 103 12.82 4.70 9.12
C THR A 103 13.20 5.97 8.34
N SER A 104 14.50 6.26 8.24
CA SER A 104 15.01 7.40 7.49
C SER A 104 14.70 7.32 5.99
N VAL A 105 14.83 6.14 5.38
CA VAL A 105 14.46 5.91 3.98
C VAL A 105 12.97 6.18 3.75
N PHE A 106 12.09 5.76 4.65
CA PHE A 106 10.65 6.04 4.57
C PHE A 106 10.32 7.53 4.69
N ILE A 107 11.01 8.25 5.58
CA ILE A 107 10.83 9.70 5.74
C ILE A 107 11.23 10.41 4.45
N ILE A 108 12.38 10.05 3.87
CA ILE A 108 12.84 10.60 2.59
C ILE A 108 11.82 10.32 1.49
N GLU A 109 11.22 9.13 1.47
CA GLU A 109 10.21 8.78 0.48
C GLU A 109 8.94 9.63 0.62
N ILE A 110 8.42 9.81 1.84
CA ILE A 110 7.24 10.63 2.08
C ILE A 110 7.50 12.09 1.73
N ILE A 111 8.64 12.63 2.14
CA ILE A 111 9.06 14.00 1.78
C ILE A 111 9.15 14.13 0.26
N SER A 112 9.77 13.16 -0.41
CA SER A 112 9.86 13.14 -1.88
C SER A 112 8.48 13.09 -2.53
N LYS A 113 7.54 12.30 -1.99
CA LYS A 113 6.15 12.24 -2.47
C LYS A 113 5.38 13.52 -2.20
N ILE A 114 5.54 14.15 -1.05
CA ILE A 114 4.89 15.43 -0.70
C ILE A 114 5.40 16.54 -1.60
N ILE A 115 6.71 16.61 -1.86
CA ILE A 115 7.29 17.57 -2.81
C ILE A 115 6.81 17.25 -4.24
N ALA A 116 6.69 15.97 -4.62
CA ALA A 116 6.24 15.57 -5.94
C ALA A 116 4.75 15.81 -6.19
N LEU A 117 3.86 15.60 -5.21
CA LEU A 117 2.39 15.65 -5.35
C LEU A 117 1.75 16.93 -4.79
N GLY A 118 2.41 17.60 -3.86
CA GLY A 118 1.83 18.64 -3.01
C GLY A 118 1.06 18.06 -1.80
N PRO A 119 1.08 18.73 -0.63
CA PRO A 119 0.53 18.20 0.62
C PRO A 119 -0.98 17.94 0.55
N PHE A 120 -1.76 18.84 -0.06
CA PHE A 120 -3.22 18.72 -0.13
C PHE A 120 -3.72 17.49 -0.90
N ARG A 121 -3.05 17.10 -2.00
CA ARG A 121 -3.42 15.91 -2.78
C ARG A 121 -2.87 14.64 -2.12
N TYR A 122 -1.70 14.72 -1.50
CA TYR A 122 -1.08 13.61 -0.76
C TYR A 122 -1.99 13.08 0.35
N PHE A 123 -2.64 13.96 1.14
CA PHE A 123 -3.58 13.53 2.19
C PHE A 123 -4.95 13.05 1.68
N LYS A 124 -5.30 13.36 0.42
CA LYS A 124 -6.57 12.94 -0.19
C LYS A 124 -6.54 11.47 -0.63
N ASP A 125 -5.36 10.94 -0.94
CA ASP A 125 -5.19 9.52 -1.27
C ASP A 125 -5.14 8.67 0.00
N LYS A 126 -6.01 7.66 0.08
CA LYS A 126 -6.08 6.74 1.21
C LYS A 126 -4.76 5.98 1.39
N TRP A 127 -4.09 5.62 0.29
CA TRP A 127 -2.86 4.84 0.34
C TRP A 127 -1.66 5.64 0.82
N ASN A 128 -1.59 6.93 0.47
CA ASN A 128 -0.54 7.83 0.95
C ASN A 128 -0.78 8.22 2.41
N ARG A 129 -2.05 8.35 2.83
CA ARG A 129 -2.38 8.56 4.24
C ARG A 129 -1.96 7.37 5.10
N LEU A 130 -2.20 6.14 4.64
CA LEU A 130 -1.70 4.93 5.31
C LEU A 130 -0.17 4.94 5.40
N ASP A 131 0.51 5.34 4.32
CA ASP A 131 1.97 5.45 4.28
C ASP A 131 2.51 6.40 5.37
N SER A 132 1.93 7.60 5.48
CA SER A 132 2.26 8.55 6.54
C SER A 132 1.99 8.05 7.94
N VAL A 133 0.85 7.41 8.17
CA VAL A 133 0.53 6.84 9.47
C VAL A 133 1.55 5.76 9.86
N ILE A 134 1.95 4.91 8.92
CA ILE A 134 2.94 3.85 9.15
C ILE A 134 4.30 4.45 9.56
N VAL A 135 4.73 5.55 8.92
CA VAL A 135 6.00 6.22 9.28
C VAL A 135 5.93 6.92 10.63
N VAL A 136 4.81 7.58 10.93
CA VAL A 136 4.60 8.20 12.26
C VAL A 136 4.59 7.13 13.35
N LEU A 137 3.90 6.02 13.14
CA LEU A 137 3.92 4.87 14.05
C LEU A 137 5.32 4.24 14.16
N SER A 138 6.09 4.24 13.07
CA SER A 138 7.49 3.77 13.08
C SER A 138 8.37 4.60 14.02
N ILE A 139 8.29 5.93 13.91
CA ILE A 139 9.03 6.86 14.76
C ILE A 139 8.55 6.75 16.21
N ALA A 140 7.23 6.71 16.43
CA ALA A 140 6.65 6.52 17.75
C ALA A 140 7.14 5.21 18.39
N GLY A 141 7.19 4.10 17.65
CA GLY A 141 7.73 2.84 18.16
C GLY A 141 9.17 2.94 18.67
N ILE A 142 10.05 3.58 17.91
CA ILE A 142 11.46 3.76 18.29
C ILE A 142 11.59 4.69 19.50
N VAL A 143 10.82 5.78 19.54
CA VAL A 143 10.82 6.72 20.67
C VAL A 143 10.29 6.05 21.94
N LEU A 144 9.22 5.26 21.82
CA LEU A 144 8.62 4.54 22.94
C LEU A 144 9.54 3.42 23.46
N GLU A 145 10.25 2.72 22.59
CA GLU A 145 11.28 1.74 22.97
C GLU A 145 12.39 2.39 23.80
N LYS A 146 12.83 3.60 23.42
CA LYS A 146 13.75 4.41 24.24
C LYS A 146 13.15 4.91 25.56
N MET A 147 11.86 5.28 25.58
CA MET A 147 11.18 5.78 26.79
C MET A 147 10.86 4.67 27.80
N ASN A 148 10.64 3.44 27.35
CA ASN A 148 10.40 2.30 28.24
C ASN A 148 11.64 1.99 29.11
N ASN A 149 12.85 2.25 28.59
CA ASN A 149 14.09 2.19 29.37
C ASN A 149 14.13 3.25 30.49
N GLY A 150 13.24 4.26 30.46
CA GLY A 150 13.09 5.31 31.46
C GLY A 150 11.93 5.12 32.44
N HIS A 151 11.19 4.00 32.40
CA HIS A 151 10.06 3.67 33.31
C HIS A 151 8.88 4.67 33.33
N ILE A 152 8.71 5.50 32.30
CA ILE A 152 7.71 6.60 32.33
C ILE A 152 6.28 6.11 31.98
N LEU A 153 6.13 5.05 31.18
CA LEU A 153 4.83 4.48 30.79
C LEU A 153 4.93 2.95 30.60
N PRO A 154 4.03 2.14 31.20
CA PRO A 154 3.99 0.69 31.02
C PRO A 154 3.35 0.34 29.66
N ILE A 155 4.12 0.48 28.58
CA ILE A 155 3.63 0.13 27.23
C ILE A 155 4.04 -1.31 26.93
N ASN A 156 3.03 -2.16 26.68
CA ASN A 156 3.23 -3.57 26.37
C ASN A 156 4.15 -3.72 25.14
N PRO A 157 5.24 -4.52 25.21
CA PRO A 157 6.14 -4.77 24.08
C PRO A 157 5.42 -5.36 22.85
N THR A 158 4.24 -5.93 23.05
CA THR A 158 3.30 -6.38 22.02
C THR A 158 2.90 -5.26 21.04
N LEU A 159 2.73 -4.02 21.52
CA LEU A 159 2.38 -2.88 20.66
C LEU A 159 3.53 -2.49 19.72
N ILE A 160 4.77 -2.52 20.22
CA ILE A 160 5.97 -2.24 19.42
C ILE A 160 6.09 -3.28 18.30
N ARG A 161 5.87 -4.56 18.63
CA ARG A 161 5.83 -5.66 17.64
C ARG A 161 4.70 -5.47 16.63
N ALA A 162 3.50 -5.10 17.07
CA ALA A 162 2.35 -4.85 16.20
C ALA A 162 2.60 -3.71 15.19
N MET A 163 3.26 -2.64 15.61
CA MET A 163 3.62 -1.53 14.71
C MET A 163 4.60 -1.94 13.61
N ARG A 164 5.50 -2.90 13.89
CA ARG A 164 6.42 -3.47 12.90
C ARG A 164 5.66 -4.35 11.89
N VAL A 165 4.71 -5.19 12.36
CA VAL A 165 3.84 -6.01 11.49
C VAL A 165 2.97 -5.16 10.57
N LEU A 166 2.48 -4.01 11.04
CA LEU A 166 1.69 -3.09 10.22
C LEU A 166 2.44 -2.58 8.97
N ARG A 167 3.77 -2.52 9.01
CA ARG A 167 4.60 -2.12 7.85
C ARG A 167 4.51 -3.13 6.70
N ILE A 168 4.25 -4.42 6.99
CA ILE A 168 4.10 -5.47 5.97
C ILE A 168 2.85 -5.22 5.11
N ALA A 169 1.79 -4.67 5.69
CA ALA A 169 0.57 -4.32 4.94
C ALA A 169 0.83 -3.31 3.81
N ARG A 170 1.93 -2.54 3.89
CA ARG A 170 2.37 -1.67 2.80
C ARG A 170 2.87 -2.46 1.60
N GLY A 171 3.61 -3.56 1.81
CA GLY A 171 4.09 -4.43 0.73
C GLY A 171 2.95 -4.98 -0.12
N SER A 172 1.79 -5.22 0.50
CA SER A 172 0.56 -5.66 -0.18
C SER A 172 0.01 -4.64 -1.19
N ARG A 173 0.31 -3.34 -1.04
CA ARG A 173 -0.10 -2.30 -2.01
C ARG A 173 0.57 -2.50 -3.37
N ASN A 174 1.80 -3.00 -3.40
CA ASN A 174 2.56 -3.15 -4.65
C ASN A 174 2.14 -4.37 -5.47
N PHE A 175 1.36 -5.29 -4.86
CA PHE A 175 0.87 -6.52 -5.48
C PHE A 175 -0.58 -6.41 -6.02
N LEU A 176 -1.30 -5.31 -5.75
CA LEU A 176 -2.69 -5.05 -6.17
C LEU A 176 -2.77 -3.98 -7.27
#